data_AF-A0A6C0AIY5-F1
#
_entry.id   AF-A0A6C0AIY5-F1
#
_cell.length_a   1.000
_cell.length_b   1.000
_cell.length_c   1.000
_cell.angle_alpha   90.00
_cell.angle_beta   90.00
_cell.angle_gamma   90.00
#
_symmetry.space_group_name_H-M   'P 1'
#
loop_
_entity.id
_entity.type
_entity.pdbx_description
1 polymer ?
#
loop_
_entity_poly.entity_id
_entity_poly.type
_entity_poly.pdbx_seq_one_letter_code
_entity_poly.pdbx_strand_id
1 'polypeptide(L)' 'MISRILGIFRNQRSVPFLSFLIGLGIVIMLFHRPIPVRNALSVPPSDIEGRVVRHGDKCIKYIAEDAECELPTFK' A
#
# COMPACT_ATOMS: atom_id res chain seq x y z
N MET A 1 -31.73 6.87 -9.97
CA MET A 1 -30.64 5.90 -9.75
C MET A 1 -30.75 5.19 -8.39
N ILE A 2 -30.94 5.95 -7.29
CA ILE A 2 -31.07 5.43 -5.91
C ILE A 2 -32.19 4.38 -5.74
N SER A 3 -33.34 4.55 -6.40
CA SER A 3 -34.45 3.58 -6.33
C SER A 3 -34.10 2.18 -6.84
N ARG A 4 -33.22 2.05 -7.85
CA ARG A 4 -32.77 0.74 -8.35
C ARG A 4 -31.83 0.03 -7.36
N ILE A 5 -31.00 0.80 -6.66
CA ILE A 5 -30.11 0.28 -5.61
C ILE A 5 -30.95 -0.27 -4.45
N LEU A 6 -31.99 0.46 -4.01
CA LEU A 6 -32.91 -0.01 -2.97
C LEU A 6 -33.63 -1.32 -3.36
N GLY A 7 -33.93 -1.50 -4.65
CA GLY A 7 -34.52 -2.73 -5.17
C GLY A 7 -33.61 -3.96 -5.05
N ILE A 8 -32.29 -3.78 -5.11
CA ILE A 8 -31.31 -4.86 -4.95
C ILE A 8 -31.25 -5.31 -3.47
N PHE A 9 -31.32 -4.38 -2.52
CA PHE A 9 -31.34 -4.70 -1.08
C PHE A 9 -32.65 -5.37 -0.64
N ARG A 10 -33.75 -5.17 -1.37
CA ARG A 10 -35.06 -5.80 -1.08
C ARG A 10 -35.23 -7.20 -1.70
N ASN A 11 -34.29 -7.62 -2.55
CA ASN A 11 -34.35 -8.92 -3.19
C ASN A 11 -33.78 -10.01 -2.26
N GLN A 12 -34.62 -10.90 -1.75
CA GLN A 12 -34.19 -12.00 -0.86
C GLN A 12 -33.09 -12.89 -1.48
N ARG A 13 -33.01 -12.97 -2.83
CA ARG A 13 -31.98 -13.75 -3.53
C ARG A 13 -30.59 -13.11 -3.50
N SER A 14 -30.48 -11.79 -3.28
CA SER A 14 -29.19 -11.09 -3.24
C SER A 14 -28.57 -11.06 -1.84
N VAL A 15 -29.36 -11.32 -0.80
CA VAL A 15 -28.94 -11.36 0.61
C VAL A 15 -27.68 -12.20 0.85
N PRO A 16 -27.58 -13.47 0.40
CA PRO A 16 -26.38 -14.28 0.66
C PRO A 16 -25.12 -13.69 0.01
N PHE A 17 -25.22 -13.16 -1.21
CA PHE A 17 -24.09 -12.51 -1.88
C PHE A 17 -23.64 -11.24 -1.15
N LEU A 18 -24.61 -10.44 -0.69
CA LEU A 18 -24.31 -9.20 0.01
C LEU A 18 -23.68 -9.45 1.39
N SER A 19 -24.18 -10.45 2.12
CA SER A 19 -23.60 -10.92 3.38
C SER A 19 -22.16 -11.41 3.19
N PHE A 20 -21.88 -12.12 2.09
CA PHE A 20 -20.52 -12.54 1.75
C PHE A 20 -19.59 -11.35 1.52
N LEU A 21 -20.00 -10.36 0.73
CA LEU A 21 -19.18 -9.16 0.47
C LEU A 21 -18.89 -8.36 1.74
N ILE A 22 -19.90 -8.19 2.59
CA ILE A 22 -19.73 -7.50 3.87
C ILE A 22 -18.77 -8.27 4.78
N GLY A 23 -18.97 -9.59 4.92
CA GLY A 23 -18.09 -10.45 5.71
C GLY A 23 -16.65 -10.43 5.21
N LEU A 24 -16.46 -10.53 3.90
CA LEU A 24 -15.15 -10.45 3.26
C LEU A 24 -14.48 -9.09 3.53
N GLY A 25 -15.24 -8.00 3.39
CA GLY A 25 -14.74 -6.65 3.69
C GLY A 25 -14.29 -6.49 5.14
N ILE A 26 -15.05 -7.03 6.10
CA ILE A 26 -14.68 -7.01 7.52
C ILE A 26 -13.40 -7.82 7.76
N VAL A 27 -13.29 -9.02 7.18
CA VAL A 27 -12.10 -9.86 7.30
C VAL A 27 -10.87 -9.13 6.74
N ILE A 28 -10.99 -8.51 5.56
CA ILE A 28 -9.89 -7.74 4.98
C ILE A 28 -9.50 -6.57 5.89
N MET A 29 -10.46 -5.80 6.42
CA MET A 29 -10.15 -4.68 7.31
C MET A 29 -9.41 -5.14 8.58
N LEU A 30 -9.86 -6.23 9.20
CA LEU A 30 -9.28 -6.74 10.45
C LEU A 30 -7.95 -7.49 10.26
N PHE A 31 -7.78 -8.18 9.14
CA PHE A 31 -6.66 -9.09 8.89
C PHE A 31 -5.76 -8.67 7.73
N HIS A 32 -5.93 -7.46 7.17
CA HIS A 32 -4.95 -6.96 6.21
C HIS A 32 -3.58 -6.90 6.88
N ARG A 33 -2.57 -7.42 6.20
CA ARG A 33 -1.19 -7.20 6.62
C ARG A 33 -0.89 -5.71 6.49
N PRO A 34 -0.11 -5.12 7.41
CA PRO A 34 0.35 -3.76 7.25
C PRO A 34 1.07 -3.65 5.92
N ILE A 35 0.61 -2.74 5.05
CA ILE A 35 1.27 -2.46 3.78
C ILE A 35 2.48 -1.59 4.13
N PRO A 36 3.73 -2.09 3.99
CA PRO A 36 4.90 -1.31 4.32
C PRO A 36 5.03 -0.17 3.31
N VAL A 37 4.80 1.07 3.75
CA VAL A 37 5.15 2.24 2.95
C VAL A 37 6.66 2.42 3.06
N ARG A 38 7.37 2.26 1.94
CA ARG A 38 8.80 2.50 1.85
C ARG A 38 9.01 3.82 1.13
N ASN A 39 9.75 4.73 1.77
CA ASN A 39 10.22 5.92 1.08
C ASN A 39 11.23 5.48 0.02
N ALA A 40 10.87 5.66 -1.24
CA ALA A 40 11.76 5.44 -2.37
C ALA A 40 12.37 6.77 -2.82
N LEU A 41 13.56 6.70 -3.41
CA LEU A 41 14.19 7.85 -4.04
C LEU A 41 13.32 8.28 -5.23
N SER A 42 12.99 9.57 -5.32
CA SER A 42 12.19 10.12 -6.43
C SER A 42 12.96 10.23 -7.75
N VAL A 43 14.24 9.86 -7.75
CA VAL A 43 15.19 10.01 -8.86
C VAL A 43 16.00 8.71 -8.97
N PRO A 44 16.38 8.28 -10.18
CA PRO A 44 17.18 7.06 -10.38
C PRO A 44 18.52 7.13 -9.64
N PRO A 45 19.03 6.01 -9.10
CA PRO A 45 20.35 5.97 -8.46
C PRO A 45 21.48 6.47 -9.36
N SER A 46 21.43 6.18 -10.66
CA SER A 46 22.39 6.67 -11.68
C SER A 46 22.53 8.18 -11.72
N ASP A 47 21.47 8.91 -11.35
CA ASP A 47 21.42 10.36 -11.49
C ASP A 47 21.92 11.08 -10.23
N ILE A 48 22.06 10.36 -9.11
CA ILE A 48 22.45 10.90 -7.81
C ILE A 48 23.78 10.31 -7.32
N GLU A 49 24.24 9.19 -7.90
CA GLU A 49 25.52 8.59 -7.55
C GLU A 49 26.67 9.61 -7.61
N GLY A 50 27.42 9.72 -6.51
CA GLY A 50 28.55 10.64 -6.39
C GLY A 50 28.17 12.10 -6.12
N ARG A 51 26.87 12.46 -6.13
CA ARG A 51 26.41 13.81 -5.79
C ARG A 51 26.29 13.99 -4.28
N VAL A 52 26.63 15.20 -3.83
CA VAL A 52 26.41 15.65 -2.46
C VAL A 52 25.17 16.51 -2.44
N VAL A 53 24.13 16.08 -1.73
CA VAL A 53 22.86 16.81 -1.62
C VAL A 53 22.65 17.24 -0.18
N ARG A 54 22.23 18.49 0.01
CA ARG A 54 21.89 19.02 1.33
C ARG A 54 20.47 18.57 1.71
N HIS A 55 20.36 17.85 2.82
CA HIS A 55 19.08 17.43 3.40
C HIS A 55 18.99 17.99 4.83
N GLY A 56 18.22 19.06 5.00
CA GLY A 56 18.17 19.82 6.25
C GLY A 56 19.51 20.49 6.60
N ASP A 57 20.08 20.11 7.73
CA ASP A 57 21.36 20.57 8.27
C ASP A 57 22.55 19.70 7.83
N LYS A 58 22.31 18.60 7.11
CA LYS A 58 23.34 17.63 6.72
C LYS A 58 23.57 17.60 5.21
N CYS A 59 24.80 17.28 4.81
CA CYS A 59 25.17 16.94 3.44
C CYS A 59 25.31 15.42 3.33
N ILE A 60 24.53 14.81 2.43
CA ILE A 60 24.51 13.35 2.23
C ILE A 60 25.13 13.07 0.86
N LYS A 61 26.07 12.11 0.81
CA LYS A 61 26.61 11.57 -0.43
C LYS A 61 25.91 10.25 -0.73
N TYR A 62 25.30 10.15 -1.90
CA TYR A 62 24.66 8.91 -2.33
C TYR A 62 25.68 8.01 -3.03
N ILE A 63 25.67 6.73 -2.64
CA ILE A 63 26.46 5.66 -3.23
C ILE A 63 25.46 4.60 -3.67
N ALA A 64 25.53 4.18 -4.93
CA ALA A 64 24.77 3.04 -5.41
C ALA A 64 25.55 1.78 -5.02
N GLU A 65 24.92 0.89 -4.27
CA GLU A 65 25.49 -0.42 -3.94
C GLU A 65 24.53 -1.49 -4.44
N ASP A 66 25.05 -2.52 -5.11
CA ASP A 66 24.30 -3.73 -5.49
C ASP A 66 24.11 -4.66 -4.29
N ALA A 67 23.77 -4.09 -3.14
CA ALA A 67 23.53 -4.84 -1.91
C ALA A 67 22.09 -5.35 -1.88
N GLU A 68 21.91 -6.64 -1.64
CA GLU A 68 20.61 -7.18 -1.26
C GLU A 68 20.21 -6.54 0.08
N CYS A 69 19.20 -5.68 0.07
CA CYS A 69 18.63 -5.16 1.31
C CYS A 69 18.05 -6.34 2.10
N GLU A 70 18.42 -6.49 3.38
CA GLU A 70 17.78 -7.45 4.27
C GLU A 70 16.26 -7.21 4.21
N LEU A 71 15.53 -8.20 3.66
CA LEU A 71 14.09 -8.16 3.63
C LEU A 71 13.61 -8.02 5.08
N PRO A 72 12.70 -7.08 5.39
CA PRO A 72 12.17 -6.95 6.74
C PRO A 72 11.59 -8.30 7.16
N THR A 73 12.18 -8.92 8.18
CA THR A 73 11.62 -10.09 8.83
C THR A 73 10.38 -9.63 9.59
N PHE A 74 9.20 -9.81 8.99
CA PHE A 74 7.93 -9.61 9.67
C PHE A 74 7.81 -10.69 10.75
N LYS A 75 8.03 -10.31 12.02
CA LYS A 75 7.78 -11.15 13.19
C LYS A 75 6.32 -11.07 13.61
#